data_AF-A0A3N5VT92-F1
#
_entry.id   AF-A0A3N5VT92-F1
#
_cell.length_a   1.000
_cell.length_b   1.000
_cell.length_c   1.000
_cell.angle_alpha   90.00
_cell.angle_beta   90.00
_cell.angle_gamma   90.00
#
_symmetry.space_group_name_H-M   'P 1'
#
loop_
_entity.id
_entity.type
_entity.pdbx_description
1 polymer ?
#
loop_
_entity_poly.entity_id
_entity_poly.type
_entity_poly.pdbx_seq_one_letter_code
_entity_poly.pdbx_strand_id
1 'polypeptide(L)'
;ARETGARLHFPSTYTCVRKPVPHPQAHPELTVSRLATAPNTVLFNVPKMKNHNLAITTLCMKNLMGLVSVFDRHYCLQAWKEMPEEWQAEHRPRHEWFTEEMHERWEEGLARRLVDTAQVVQPALNIVEGIVGREGTGFQRGRNRTLGLAVAGVNIVAVDSLASYLMGYDPQRLIYLQLAAEAGLGTNDIGRLKVYTELEGELVLCKDIDTLRITPPFRCITNTVGENPNPFHLDSSLINDPSDTLFGKTRA
;
A
#
# COMPACT_ATOMS: atom_id res chain seq x y z
N ALA A 1 16.40 20.98 -6.82
CA ALA A 1 15.63 21.45 -7.99
C ALA A 1 16.51 22.13 -9.03
N ARG A 2 17.23 23.22 -8.70
CA ARG A 2 18.10 23.90 -9.68
C ARG A 2 19.28 23.03 -10.15
N GLU A 3 19.88 22.24 -9.26
CA GLU A 3 21.02 21.37 -9.59
C GLU A 3 20.61 20.06 -10.29
N THR A 4 19.49 19.46 -9.87
CA THR A 4 19.06 18.14 -10.37
C THR A 4 18.01 18.19 -11.47
N GLY A 5 17.44 19.37 -11.74
CA GLY A 5 16.26 19.52 -12.59
C GLY A 5 14.95 18.95 -12.00
N ALA A 6 15.02 18.30 -10.82
CA ALA A 6 13.85 17.67 -10.19
C ALA A 6 12.80 18.71 -9.78
N ARG A 7 11.55 18.44 -10.14
CA ARG A 7 10.39 19.28 -9.82
C ARG A 7 9.38 18.48 -9.02
N LEU A 8 8.86 19.09 -7.96
CA LEU A 8 7.74 18.54 -7.22
C LEU A 8 6.44 18.98 -7.88
N HIS A 9 5.62 18.01 -8.26
CA HIS A 9 4.32 18.25 -8.86
C HIS A 9 3.23 17.74 -7.93
N PHE A 10 2.09 18.42 -7.97
CA PHE A 10 0.93 18.10 -7.17
C PHE A 10 -0.28 17.94 -8.10
N PRO A 11 -1.06 16.83 -8.03
CA PRO A 11 -2.20 16.60 -8.92
C PRO A 11 -3.40 17.51 -8.61
N SER A 12 -3.35 18.75 -9.10
CA SER A 12 -4.46 19.70 -9.10
C SER A 12 -5.24 19.63 -10.42
N THR A 13 -6.32 20.42 -10.52
CA THR A 13 -7.17 20.52 -11.73
C THR A 13 -6.37 20.77 -13.00
N TYR A 14 -5.37 21.66 -12.97
CA TYR A 14 -4.61 22.06 -14.17
C TYR A 14 -3.50 21.07 -14.57
N THR A 15 -3.09 20.20 -13.65
CA THR A 15 -2.02 19.22 -13.87
C THR A 15 -2.53 17.82 -14.15
N CYS A 16 -3.85 17.62 -14.11
CA CYS A 16 -4.47 16.33 -14.38
C CYS A 16 -5.14 16.28 -15.76
N VAL A 17 -5.47 15.07 -16.17
CA VAL A 17 -6.26 14.74 -17.36
C VAL A 17 -7.25 13.64 -17.00
N ARG A 18 -8.42 13.64 -17.63
CA ARG A 18 -9.38 12.54 -17.50
C ARG A 18 -8.97 11.40 -18.42
N LYS A 19 -9.08 10.18 -17.93
CA LYS A 19 -8.77 8.95 -18.66
C LYS A 19 -9.90 7.94 -18.44
N PRO A 20 -10.36 7.25 -19.49
CA PRO A 20 -11.31 6.16 -19.34
C PRO A 20 -10.63 4.98 -18.63
N VAL A 21 -11.40 4.29 -17.79
CA VAL A 21 -10.99 3.02 -17.20
C VAL A 21 -11.44 1.88 -18.13
N PRO A 22 -10.53 1.02 -18.61
CA PRO A 22 -10.87 -0.05 -19.56
C PRO A 22 -12.00 -0.99 -19.10
N HIS A 23 -11.90 -1.51 -17.88
CA HIS A 23 -12.89 -2.40 -17.26
C HIS A 23 -13.24 -1.85 -15.87
N PRO A 24 -14.13 -0.84 -15.78
CA PRO A 24 -14.36 -0.12 -14.54
C PRO A 24 -15.04 -0.99 -13.49
N GLN A 25 -14.50 -0.97 -12.27
CA GLN A 25 -15.10 -1.61 -11.10
C GLN A 25 -15.81 -0.62 -10.18
N ALA A 26 -15.34 0.64 -10.11
CA ALA A 26 -15.95 1.71 -9.33
C ALA A 26 -16.24 2.96 -10.16
N HIS A 27 -15.28 3.40 -10.98
CA HIS A 27 -15.41 4.64 -11.75
C HIS A 27 -15.17 4.39 -13.25
N PRO A 28 -16.03 4.88 -14.14
CA PRO A 28 -15.84 4.74 -15.60
C PRO A 28 -14.65 5.56 -16.12
N GLU A 29 -14.28 6.63 -15.40
CA GLU A 29 -13.16 7.51 -15.75
C GLU A 29 -12.44 7.99 -14.49
N LEU A 30 -11.13 8.23 -14.60
CA LEU A 30 -10.32 8.80 -13.52
C LEU A 30 -9.65 10.10 -13.96
N THR A 31 -9.61 11.08 -13.05
CA THR A 31 -8.81 12.29 -13.21
C THR A 31 -7.44 12.05 -12.57
N VAL A 32 -6.41 11.86 -13.40
CA VAL A 32 -5.05 11.49 -12.96
C VAL A 32 -4.01 12.49 -13.46
N SER A 33 -2.84 12.52 -12.82
CA SER A 33 -1.71 13.35 -13.21
C SER A 33 -1.40 13.19 -14.71
N ARG A 34 -1.34 14.32 -15.42
CA ARG A 34 -1.01 14.35 -16.85
C ARG A 34 0.35 13.73 -17.11
N LEU A 35 1.34 14.01 -16.24
CA LEU A 35 2.69 13.47 -16.38
C LEU A 35 2.70 11.94 -16.24
N ALA A 36 1.87 11.39 -15.36
CA ALA A 36 1.81 9.93 -15.16
C ALA A 36 1.24 9.16 -16.35
N THR A 37 0.57 9.84 -17.28
CA THR A 37 -0.11 9.22 -18.44
C THR A 37 0.27 9.88 -19.77
N ALA A 38 1.27 10.75 -19.76
CA ALA A 38 1.75 11.44 -20.95
C ALA A 38 2.55 10.47 -21.82
N PRO A 39 2.49 10.60 -23.15
CA PRO A 39 3.36 9.84 -24.03
C PRO A 39 4.83 10.13 -23.71
N ASN A 40 5.71 9.15 -23.95
CA ASN A 40 7.15 9.27 -23.72
C ASN A 40 7.54 9.60 -22.26
N THR A 41 6.70 9.22 -21.29
CA THR A 41 7.03 9.33 -19.86
C THR A 41 7.37 7.96 -19.30
N VAL A 42 8.51 7.85 -18.62
CA VAL A 42 8.86 6.69 -17.81
C VAL A 42 8.48 7.00 -16.37
N LEU A 43 7.50 6.26 -15.85
CA LEU A 43 7.04 6.40 -14.47
C LEU A 43 7.68 5.32 -13.60
N PHE A 44 8.41 5.74 -12.56
CA PHE A 44 8.86 4.87 -11.48
C PHE A 44 7.98 5.08 -10.25
N ASN A 45 7.49 3.98 -9.68
CA ASN A 45 6.63 3.98 -8.50
C ASN A 45 7.42 3.47 -7.30
N VAL A 46 7.66 4.34 -6.32
CA VAL A 46 8.56 4.04 -5.19
C VAL A 46 7.81 4.17 -3.85
N PRO A 47 6.90 3.23 -3.51
CA PRO A 47 6.20 3.25 -2.23
C PRO A 47 7.11 2.86 -1.07
N LYS A 48 6.72 3.30 0.13
CA LYS A 48 7.25 2.82 1.39
C LYS A 48 6.54 1.52 1.81
N MET A 49 7.29 0.49 2.20
CA MET A 49 6.74 -0.74 2.80
C MET A 49 6.07 -0.44 4.14
N LYS A 50 4.74 -0.47 4.19
CA LYS A 50 4.00 -0.21 5.45
C LYS A 50 2.62 -0.84 5.49
N ASN A 51 2.05 -0.94 6.70
CA ASN A 51 0.65 -1.25 6.90
C ASN A 51 -0.27 -0.02 6.92
N HIS A 52 -1.55 -0.28 6.70
CA HIS A 52 -2.65 0.64 6.94
C HIS A 52 -3.91 -0.17 7.22
N ASN A 53 -4.82 0.34 8.06
CA ASN A 53 -6.09 -0.36 8.39
C ASN A 53 -7.05 -0.59 7.21
N LEU A 54 -6.69 -0.22 5.98
CA LEU A 54 -7.54 -0.41 4.81
C LEU A 54 -6.62 -0.89 3.68
N ALA A 55 -6.94 -2.03 3.08
CA ALA A 55 -6.07 -2.85 2.22
C ALA A 55 -4.95 -3.63 2.95
N ILE A 56 -4.88 -3.55 4.29
CA ILE A 56 -3.85 -4.14 5.17
C ILE A 56 -2.40 -3.66 4.90
N THR A 57 -1.91 -3.82 3.67
CA THR A 57 -0.61 -3.33 3.21
C THR A 57 -0.79 -2.04 2.38
N THR A 58 0.23 -1.20 2.38
CA THR A 58 0.33 -0.01 1.52
C THR A 58 1.64 -0.10 0.77
N LEU A 59 1.53 -0.46 -0.50
CA LEU A 59 2.64 -0.72 -1.40
C LEU A 59 2.39 0.02 -2.72
N CYS A 60 2.74 -0.57 -3.87
CA CYS A 60 2.76 0.10 -5.15
C CYS A 60 1.37 0.54 -5.61
N MET A 61 0.36 -0.33 -5.52
CA MET A 61 -0.97 -0.01 -6.05
C MET A 61 -1.63 1.14 -5.29
N LYS A 62 -1.57 1.10 -3.96
CA LYS A 62 -2.13 2.15 -3.11
C LYS A 62 -1.33 3.47 -3.21
N ASN A 63 -0.06 3.42 -3.58
CA ASN A 63 0.75 4.61 -3.82
C ASN A 63 0.31 5.39 -5.07
N LEU A 64 -0.33 4.72 -6.04
CA LEU A 64 -0.89 5.39 -7.22
C LEU A 64 -2.04 6.35 -6.88
N MET A 65 -2.68 6.22 -5.71
CA MET A 65 -3.64 7.22 -5.21
C MET A 65 -3.01 8.63 -5.14
N GLY A 66 -1.69 8.72 -4.95
CA GLY A 66 -0.95 9.98 -4.97
C GLY A 66 -0.92 10.68 -6.34
N LEU A 67 -1.28 9.99 -7.41
CA LEU A 67 -1.36 10.51 -8.78
C LEU A 67 -2.79 10.89 -9.19
N VAL A 68 -3.79 10.51 -8.39
CA VAL A 68 -5.19 10.88 -8.61
C VAL A 68 -5.40 12.32 -8.15
N SER A 69 -6.26 13.05 -8.87
CA SER A 69 -6.71 14.40 -8.53
C SER A 69 -7.04 14.51 -7.04
N VAL A 70 -6.62 15.61 -6.41
CA VAL A 70 -6.89 15.84 -4.98
C VAL A 70 -8.35 15.77 -4.59
N PHE A 71 -9.26 16.11 -5.51
CA PHE A 71 -10.70 16.10 -5.27
C PHE A 71 -11.27 14.67 -5.33
N ASP A 72 -10.58 13.77 -6.03
CA ASP A 72 -11.08 12.43 -6.35
C ASP A 72 -10.32 11.31 -5.61
N ARG A 73 -9.15 11.60 -5.03
CA ARG A 73 -8.26 10.58 -4.41
C ARG A 73 -8.70 10.08 -3.03
N HIS A 74 -9.81 10.58 -2.49
CA HIS A 74 -10.34 10.18 -1.18
C HIS A 74 -11.12 8.86 -1.24
N TYR A 75 -10.49 7.80 -1.75
CA TYR A 75 -11.14 6.51 -1.99
C TYR A 75 -11.74 5.88 -0.75
N CYS A 76 -11.10 6.00 0.41
CA CYS A 76 -11.66 5.49 1.67
C CYS A 76 -13.03 6.12 1.97
N LEU A 77 -13.18 7.43 1.76
CA LEU A 77 -14.44 8.13 2.00
C LEU A 77 -15.49 7.77 0.94
N GLN A 78 -15.08 7.59 -0.31
CA GLN A 78 -15.99 7.16 -1.37
C GLN A 78 -16.51 5.74 -1.11
N ALA A 79 -15.62 4.80 -0.77
CA ALA A 79 -15.99 3.44 -0.38
C ALA A 79 -16.91 3.44 0.85
N TRP A 80 -16.68 4.33 1.83
CA TRP A 80 -17.55 4.45 3.00
C TRP A 80 -18.98 4.86 2.64
N LYS A 81 -19.15 5.75 1.66
CA LYS A 81 -20.48 6.19 1.18
C LYS A 81 -21.26 5.11 0.43
N GLU A 82 -20.60 4.01 0.05
CA GLU A 82 -21.21 2.86 -0.62
C GLU A 82 -21.60 1.73 0.34
N MET A 83 -21.29 1.89 1.63
CA MET A 83 -21.71 0.94 2.67
C MET A 83 -23.24 0.99 2.84
N PRO A 84 -23.89 -0.06 3.35
CA PRO A 84 -25.30 -0.01 3.76
C PRO A 84 -25.61 1.19 4.67
N GLU A 85 -26.77 1.84 4.49
CA GLU A 85 -27.14 3.07 5.22
C GLU A 85 -27.11 2.88 6.74
N GLU A 86 -27.51 1.70 7.22
CA GLU A 86 -27.45 1.29 8.61
C GLU A 86 -26.03 1.32 9.19
N TRP A 87 -25.01 1.16 8.36
CA TRP A 87 -23.59 1.23 8.76
C TRP A 87 -23.02 2.65 8.62
N GLN A 88 -23.70 3.55 7.89
CA GLN A 88 -23.28 4.94 7.69
C GLN A 88 -23.77 5.89 8.79
N ALA A 89 -24.73 5.46 9.62
CA ALA A 89 -25.47 6.33 10.54
C ALA A 89 -24.62 7.03 11.63
N GLU A 90 -23.40 6.54 11.91
CA GLU A 90 -22.50 7.17 12.87
C GLU A 90 -21.35 7.93 12.18
N HIS A 91 -21.17 9.20 12.55
CA HIS A 91 -20.33 10.19 11.86
C HIS A 91 -18.81 9.93 11.85
N ARG A 92 -18.35 8.77 12.32
CA ARG A 92 -17.05 8.14 12.06
C ARG A 92 -16.95 6.87 12.92
N PRO A 93 -16.37 5.79 12.41
CA PRO A 93 -16.16 4.59 13.21
C PRO A 93 -15.19 4.90 14.36
N ARG A 94 -15.61 4.65 15.61
CA ARG A 94 -14.69 4.60 16.75
C ARG A 94 -13.96 3.25 16.76
N HIS A 95 -12.89 3.14 17.54
CA HIS A 95 -11.93 2.02 17.54
C HIS A 95 -12.53 0.62 17.86
N GLU A 96 -13.84 0.49 18.05
CA GLU A 96 -14.49 -0.71 18.61
C GLU A 96 -15.84 -1.03 17.93
N TRP A 97 -16.12 -0.48 16.74
CA TRP A 97 -17.42 -0.68 16.06
C TRP A 97 -17.33 -1.46 14.75
N PHE A 98 -16.13 -1.65 14.20
CA PHE A 98 -15.98 -2.36 12.93
C PHE A 98 -16.03 -3.87 13.15
N THR A 99 -17.10 -4.51 12.69
CA THR A 99 -17.06 -5.96 12.51
C THR A 99 -16.08 -6.32 11.38
N GLU A 100 -15.62 -7.56 11.35
CA GLU A 100 -14.79 -8.07 10.25
C GLU A 100 -15.51 -7.93 8.90
N GLU A 101 -16.80 -8.27 8.85
CA GLU A 101 -17.64 -8.11 7.65
C GLU A 101 -17.70 -6.65 7.15
N MET A 102 -17.90 -5.69 8.06
CA MET A 102 -17.86 -4.28 7.70
C MET A 102 -16.49 -3.92 7.12
N HIS A 103 -15.40 -4.42 7.73
CA HIS A 103 -14.02 -4.15 7.34
C HIS A 103 -13.74 -4.64 5.93
N GLU A 104 -14.07 -5.90 5.66
CA GLU A 104 -13.94 -6.52 4.35
C GLU A 104 -14.73 -5.76 3.29
N ARG A 105 -15.98 -5.38 3.57
CA ARG A 105 -16.81 -4.62 2.63
C ARG A 105 -16.23 -3.24 2.32
N TRP A 106 -15.65 -2.57 3.32
CA TRP A 106 -14.99 -1.28 3.11
C TRP A 106 -13.68 -1.43 2.33
N GLU A 107 -12.92 -2.49 2.61
CA GLU A 107 -11.71 -2.85 1.85
C GLU A 107 -12.02 -3.15 0.39
N GLU A 108 -13.11 -3.88 0.10
CA GLU A 108 -13.57 -4.18 -1.25
C GLU A 108 -13.86 -2.88 -2.03
N GLY A 109 -14.55 -1.92 -1.41
CA GLY A 109 -14.83 -0.61 -2.01
C GLY A 109 -13.55 0.21 -2.30
N LEU A 110 -12.54 0.15 -1.43
CA LEU A 110 -11.23 0.73 -1.70
C LEU A 110 -10.55 -0.01 -2.87
N ALA A 111 -10.54 -1.33 -2.81
CA ALA A 111 -9.85 -2.21 -3.73
C ALA A 111 -10.30 -2.00 -5.18
N ARG A 112 -11.62 -1.92 -5.44
CA ARG A 112 -12.15 -1.60 -6.78
C ARG A 112 -11.53 -0.35 -7.38
N ARG A 113 -11.38 0.71 -6.58
CA ARG A 113 -10.80 1.99 -7.02
C ARG A 113 -9.28 1.91 -7.23
N LEU A 114 -8.59 1.11 -6.42
CA LEU A 114 -7.17 0.83 -6.62
C LEU A 114 -6.95 0.07 -7.94
N VAL A 115 -7.80 -0.91 -8.25
CA VAL A 115 -7.79 -1.66 -9.51
C VAL A 115 -8.07 -0.73 -10.70
N ASP A 116 -9.09 0.12 -10.63
CA ASP A 116 -9.37 1.13 -11.66
C ASP A 116 -8.16 2.05 -11.89
N THR A 117 -7.49 2.48 -10.82
CA THR A 117 -6.28 3.33 -10.92
C THR A 117 -5.13 2.58 -11.59
N ALA A 118 -4.91 1.32 -11.20
CA ALA A 118 -3.87 0.48 -11.78
C ALA A 118 -4.14 0.22 -13.26
N GLN A 119 -5.39 0.06 -13.72
CA GLN A 119 -5.71 -0.07 -15.14
C GLN A 119 -5.32 1.19 -15.96
N VAL A 120 -5.39 2.38 -15.36
CA VAL A 120 -5.11 3.66 -16.04
C VAL A 120 -3.64 4.07 -15.95
N VAL A 121 -2.99 3.82 -14.81
CA VAL A 121 -1.62 4.23 -14.54
C VAL A 121 -0.75 3.00 -14.35
N GLN A 122 0.12 2.75 -15.31
CA GLN A 122 1.01 1.58 -15.37
C GLN A 122 2.47 2.05 -15.26
N PRO A 123 3.08 2.04 -14.07
CA PRO A 123 4.49 2.35 -13.90
C PRO A 123 5.38 1.39 -14.69
N ALA A 124 6.47 1.91 -15.25
CA ALA A 124 7.48 1.09 -15.94
C ALA A 124 8.29 0.24 -14.96
N LEU A 125 8.44 0.72 -13.71
CA LEU A 125 9.11 0.01 -12.64
C LEU A 125 8.47 0.35 -11.30
N ASN A 126 8.25 -0.67 -10.49
CA ASN A 126 7.74 -0.58 -9.12
C ASN A 126 8.86 -0.99 -8.17
N ILE A 127 9.16 -0.15 -7.17
CA ILE A 127 10.23 -0.37 -6.19
C ILE A 127 9.69 -0.11 -4.80
N VAL A 128 9.31 -1.17 -4.09
CA VAL A 128 8.95 -1.06 -2.68
C VAL A 128 10.21 -0.85 -1.87
N GLU A 129 10.34 0.32 -1.26
CA GLU A 129 11.43 0.63 -0.35
C GLU A 129 11.08 0.17 1.07
N GLY A 130 11.86 -0.78 1.58
CA GLY A 130 11.69 -1.41 2.88
C GLY A 130 12.95 -1.34 3.75
N ILE A 131 13.89 -0.43 3.49
CA ILE A 131 15.08 -0.27 4.36
C ILE A 131 14.62 -0.09 5.81
N VAL A 132 13.63 0.79 5.98
CA VAL A 132 12.82 0.90 7.18
C VAL A 132 11.36 0.78 6.79
N GLY A 133 10.72 -0.33 7.15
CA GLY A 133 9.28 -0.54 7.00
C GLY A 133 8.50 -0.05 8.22
N ARG A 134 7.16 -0.03 8.13
CA ARG A 134 6.29 0.38 9.24
C ARG A 134 5.07 -0.52 9.42
N GLU A 135 4.96 -1.16 10.58
CA GLU A 135 3.78 -1.92 10.99
C GLU A 135 2.77 -1.03 11.74
N GLY A 136 1.52 -1.46 11.87
CA GLY A 136 0.41 -0.73 12.49
C GLY A 136 -0.63 -0.19 11.51
N THR A 137 -1.02 1.08 11.65
CA THR A 137 -1.97 1.75 10.76
C THR A 137 -1.46 3.13 10.31
N GLY A 138 -0.90 3.16 9.10
CA GLY A 138 -0.34 4.37 8.52
C GLY A 138 0.82 4.93 9.34
N PHE A 139 0.95 6.26 9.37
CA PHE A 139 2.03 6.91 10.11
C PHE A 139 1.66 7.28 11.54
N GLN A 140 0.37 7.26 11.90
CA GLN A 140 -0.10 7.75 13.20
C GLN A 140 0.08 6.74 14.33
N ARG A 141 -0.19 5.45 14.09
CA ARG A 141 -0.10 4.39 15.10
C ARG A 141 0.69 3.21 14.54
N GLY A 142 1.74 2.77 15.25
CA GLY A 142 2.61 1.71 14.77
C GLY A 142 4.08 1.90 15.10
N ARG A 143 4.91 0.97 14.64
CA ARG A 143 6.36 0.91 14.92
C ARG A 143 7.15 0.77 13.62
N ASN A 144 8.34 1.37 13.59
CA ASN A 144 9.28 1.21 12.48
C ASN A 144 10.06 -0.10 12.64
N ARG A 145 10.34 -0.77 11.53
CA ARG A 145 11.10 -2.02 11.48
C ARG A 145 12.25 -1.84 10.50
N THR A 146 13.48 -2.01 10.96
CA THR A 146 14.65 -2.06 10.05
C THR A 146 14.64 -3.40 9.34
N LEU A 147 14.52 -3.41 8.01
CA LEU A 147 14.47 -4.64 7.22
C LEU A 147 15.62 -4.75 6.23
N GLY A 148 16.18 -3.62 5.78
CA GLY A 148 17.33 -3.61 4.88
C GLY A 148 17.04 -4.16 3.48
N LEU A 149 15.79 -4.15 3.02
CA LEU A 149 15.39 -4.73 1.73
C LEU A 149 14.70 -3.72 0.81
N ALA A 150 14.72 -4.01 -0.48
CA ALA A 150 13.87 -3.40 -1.48
C ALA A 150 13.32 -4.49 -2.40
N VAL A 151 12.06 -4.33 -2.85
CA VAL A 151 11.42 -5.26 -3.79
C VAL A 151 11.14 -4.51 -5.07
N ALA A 152 11.68 -4.99 -6.20
CA ALA A 152 11.53 -4.32 -7.48
C ALA A 152 10.96 -5.26 -8.56
N GLY A 153 10.17 -4.69 -9.47
CA GLY A 153 9.63 -5.42 -10.61
C GLY A 153 8.75 -4.57 -11.51
N VAL A 154 8.45 -5.11 -12.70
CA VAL A 154 7.69 -4.39 -13.74
C VAL A 154 6.19 -4.60 -13.65
N ASN A 155 5.73 -5.65 -12.96
CA ASN A 155 4.30 -5.89 -12.74
C ASN A 155 3.90 -5.50 -11.31
N ILE A 156 2.95 -4.57 -11.19
CA ILE A 156 2.56 -3.98 -9.92
C ILE A 156 1.93 -4.99 -8.95
N VAL A 157 1.12 -5.93 -9.45
CA VAL A 157 0.47 -6.96 -8.62
C VAL A 157 1.50 -7.96 -8.12
N ALA A 158 2.43 -8.39 -8.97
CA ALA A 158 3.51 -9.31 -8.58
C ALA A 158 4.42 -8.70 -7.50
N VAL A 159 4.79 -7.42 -7.64
CA VAL A 159 5.62 -6.71 -6.66
C VAL A 159 4.89 -6.56 -5.32
N ASP A 160 3.63 -6.13 -5.34
CA ASP A 160 2.83 -6.00 -4.12
C ASP A 160 2.59 -7.35 -3.45
N SER A 161 2.46 -8.42 -4.24
CA SER A 161 2.27 -9.78 -3.72
C SER A 161 3.52 -10.30 -3.04
N LEU A 162 4.69 -10.20 -3.68
CA LEU A 162 5.96 -10.58 -3.06
C LEU A 162 6.22 -9.74 -1.81
N ALA A 163 6.06 -8.42 -1.88
CA ALA A 163 6.29 -7.55 -0.72
C ALA A 163 5.31 -7.87 0.43
N SER A 164 4.04 -8.13 0.15
CA SER A 164 3.06 -8.55 1.18
C SER A 164 3.42 -9.91 1.80
N TYR A 165 3.92 -10.84 0.99
CA TYR A 165 4.42 -12.13 1.45
C TYR A 165 5.61 -11.99 2.41
N LEU A 166 6.59 -11.16 2.03
CA LEU A 166 7.75 -10.86 2.88
C LEU A 166 7.36 -10.17 4.18
N MET A 167 6.33 -9.32 4.16
CA MET A 167 5.74 -8.73 5.37
C MET A 167 5.03 -9.75 6.28
N GLY A 168 4.78 -10.97 5.78
CA GLY A 168 4.20 -12.06 6.52
C GLY A 168 2.70 -12.28 6.27
N TYR A 169 2.11 -11.60 5.29
CA TYR A 169 0.72 -11.81 4.88
C TYR A 169 0.61 -12.88 3.80
N ASP A 170 -0.57 -13.48 3.68
CA ASP A 170 -0.93 -14.29 2.51
C ASP A 170 -1.49 -13.36 1.42
N PRO A 171 -0.79 -13.15 0.29
CA PRO A 171 -1.25 -12.26 -0.77
C PRO A 171 -2.59 -12.68 -1.40
N GLN A 172 -2.94 -13.98 -1.31
CA GLN A 172 -4.22 -14.49 -1.80
C GLN A 172 -5.39 -14.16 -0.87
N ARG A 173 -5.14 -13.66 0.34
CA ARG A 173 -6.17 -13.20 1.28
C ARG A 173 -6.35 -11.68 1.29
N LEU A 174 -5.47 -10.93 0.60
CA LEU A 174 -5.59 -9.48 0.52
C LEU A 174 -6.58 -9.11 -0.58
N ILE A 175 -7.72 -8.53 -0.20
CA ILE A 175 -8.86 -8.22 -1.09
C ILE A 175 -8.42 -7.43 -2.33
N TYR A 176 -7.54 -6.44 -2.17
CA TYR A 176 -7.07 -5.64 -3.31
C TYR A 176 -6.20 -6.43 -4.30
N LEU A 177 -5.46 -7.44 -3.83
CA LEU A 177 -4.67 -8.31 -4.70
C LEU A 177 -5.54 -9.35 -5.40
N GLN A 178 -6.57 -9.86 -4.72
CA GLN A 178 -7.59 -10.73 -5.35
C GLN A 178 -8.26 -10.02 -6.52
N LEU A 179 -8.85 -8.85 -6.28
CA LEU A 179 -9.55 -8.09 -7.34
C LEU A 179 -8.61 -7.66 -8.47
N ALA A 180 -7.34 -7.34 -8.17
CA ALA A 180 -6.37 -7.00 -9.20
C ALA A 180 -5.95 -8.21 -10.05
N ALA A 181 -5.80 -9.39 -9.45
CA ALA A 181 -5.51 -10.61 -10.18
C ALA A 181 -6.71 -11.05 -11.05
N GLU A 182 -7.94 -10.95 -10.53
CA GLU A 182 -9.18 -11.20 -11.26
C GLU A 182 -9.36 -10.25 -12.45
N ALA A 183 -8.97 -8.98 -12.29
CA ALA A 183 -8.95 -7.99 -13.37
C ALA A 183 -7.82 -8.21 -14.40
N GLY A 184 -7.00 -9.27 -14.25
CA GLY A 184 -5.93 -9.60 -15.20
C GLY A 184 -4.70 -8.69 -15.11
N LEU A 185 -4.53 -7.94 -14.02
CA LEU A 185 -3.40 -6.99 -13.87
C LEU A 185 -2.08 -7.68 -13.45
N GLY A 186 -2.14 -8.95 -13.06
CA GLY A 186 -0.98 -9.74 -12.67
C GLY A 186 -1.41 -10.93 -11.81
N THR A 187 -0.52 -11.44 -10.97
CA THR A 187 -0.81 -12.60 -10.11
C THR A 187 -0.44 -12.31 -8.66
N ASN A 188 -1.29 -12.78 -7.75
CA ASN A 188 -1.07 -12.81 -6.31
C ASN A 188 -0.68 -14.20 -5.78
N ASP A 189 -0.46 -15.16 -6.67
CA ASP A 189 0.06 -16.46 -6.33
C ASP A 189 1.59 -16.43 -6.36
N ILE A 190 2.19 -16.55 -5.18
CA ILE A 190 3.64 -16.54 -4.98
C ILE A 190 4.32 -17.69 -5.74
N GLY A 191 3.68 -18.85 -5.85
CA GLY A 191 4.23 -20.01 -6.58
C GLY A 191 4.41 -19.76 -8.08
N ARG A 192 3.77 -18.73 -8.63
CA ARG A 192 3.88 -18.33 -10.04
C ARG A 192 4.94 -17.25 -10.26
N LEU A 193 5.52 -16.68 -9.20
CA LEU A 193 6.53 -15.63 -9.31
C LEU A 193 7.94 -16.23 -9.40
N LYS A 194 8.75 -15.69 -10.31
CA LYS A 194 10.20 -15.91 -10.31
C LYS A 194 10.86 -14.76 -9.56
N VAL A 195 11.41 -15.06 -8.39
CA VAL A 195 12.04 -14.07 -7.52
C VAL A 195 13.55 -14.16 -7.68
N TYR A 196 14.21 -13.02 -7.86
CA TYR A 196 15.65 -12.92 -7.93
C TYR A 196 16.15 -12.05 -6.79
N THR A 197 17.30 -12.40 -6.23
CA THR A 197 18.06 -11.60 -5.27
C THR A 197 19.26 -10.99 -5.96
N GLU A 198 19.59 -9.76 -5.61
CA GLU A 198 20.83 -9.13 -6.04
C GLU A 198 21.97 -9.60 -5.13
N LEU A 199 23.04 -10.13 -5.74
CA LEU A 199 24.26 -10.58 -5.08
C LEU A 199 25.46 -10.14 -5.93
N GLU A 200 26.28 -9.23 -5.39
CA GLU A 200 27.52 -8.75 -6.03
C GLU A 200 27.33 -8.16 -7.44
N GLY A 201 26.20 -7.48 -7.67
CA GLY A 201 25.83 -6.85 -8.94
C GLY A 201 25.01 -7.75 -9.88
N GLU A 202 24.79 -9.01 -9.52
CA GLU A 202 24.11 -10.01 -10.35
C GLU A 202 22.75 -10.42 -9.78
N LEU A 203 21.78 -10.67 -10.68
CA LEU A 203 20.46 -11.19 -10.30
C LEU A 203 20.48 -12.72 -10.27
N VAL A 204 20.44 -13.28 -9.07
CA VAL A 204 20.45 -14.74 -8.84
C VAL A 204 19.04 -15.21 -8.49
N LEU A 205 18.58 -16.30 -9.11
CA LEU A 205 17.27 -16.87 -8.80
C LEU A 205 17.21 -17.29 -7.32
N CYS A 206 16.26 -16.73 -6.59
CA CYS A 206 16.01 -17.07 -5.19
C CYS A 206 15.33 -18.45 -5.12
N LYS A 207 16.02 -19.42 -4.51
CA LYS A 207 15.52 -20.79 -4.39
C LYS A 207 14.51 -20.96 -3.25
N ASP A 208 14.67 -20.19 -2.19
CA ASP A 208 13.84 -20.24 -1.01
C ASP A 208 13.55 -18.81 -0.53
N ILE A 209 12.39 -18.30 -0.95
CA ILE A 209 11.90 -16.97 -0.59
C ILE A 209 11.48 -16.88 0.88
N ASP A 210 11.25 -18.01 1.57
CA ASP A 210 10.83 -18.00 2.97
C ASP A 210 11.93 -17.50 3.89
N THR A 211 13.18 -17.69 3.48
CA THR A 211 14.36 -17.14 4.17
C THR A 211 14.37 -15.62 4.20
N LEU A 212 13.64 -14.96 3.29
CA LEU A 212 13.55 -13.51 3.20
C LEU A 212 12.34 -12.95 3.98
N ARG A 213 11.46 -13.81 4.52
CA ARG A 213 10.28 -13.37 5.25
C ARG A 213 10.66 -12.72 6.57
N ILE A 214 9.98 -11.62 6.85
CA ILE A 214 10.24 -10.83 8.04
C ILE A 214 9.67 -11.57 9.26
N THR A 215 10.53 -11.79 10.25
CA THR A 215 10.20 -12.44 11.52
C THR A 215 10.45 -11.49 12.69
N PRO A 216 9.48 -11.26 13.61
CA PRO A 216 8.08 -11.67 13.49
C PRO A 216 7.36 -10.95 12.33
N PRO A 217 6.26 -11.51 11.79
CA PRO A 217 5.43 -10.86 10.78
C PRO A 217 5.01 -9.44 11.16
N PHE A 218 4.74 -8.62 10.16
CA PHE A 218 4.15 -7.31 10.38
C PHE A 218 2.76 -7.46 11.00
N ARG A 219 2.43 -6.57 11.92
CA ARG A 219 1.10 -6.50 12.51
C ARG A 219 0.36 -5.26 12.01
N CYS A 220 -0.76 -5.45 11.34
CA CYS A 220 -1.67 -4.35 11.01
C CYS A 220 -2.54 -4.02 12.23
N ILE A 221 -2.96 -2.77 12.36
CA ILE A 221 -4.04 -2.36 13.26
C ILE A 221 -5.25 -2.05 12.38
N THR A 222 -6.26 -2.91 12.39
CA THR A 222 -7.48 -2.75 11.57
C THR A 222 -8.55 -1.92 12.27
N ASN A 223 -8.54 -1.86 13.60
CA ASN A 223 -9.57 -1.32 14.49
C ASN A 223 -10.90 -2.09 14.42
N THR A 224 -10.81 -3.41 14.24
CA THR A 224 -11.97 -4.30 14.31
C THR A 224 -12.25 -4.73 15.76
N VAL A 225 -13.50 -5.10 16.05
CA VAL A 225 -13.92 -5.58 17.38
C VAL A 225 -13.06 -6.76 17.81
N GLY A 226 -12.55 -6.71 19.05
CA GLY A 226 -11.70 -7.75 19.63
C GLY A 226 -10.20 -7.63 19.31
N GLU A 227 -9.79 -6.67 18.46
CA GLU A 227 -8.38 -6.36 18.26
C GLU A 227 -7.81 -5.63 19.47
N ASN A 228 -6.59 -5.99 19.91
CA ASN A 228 -5.87 -5.21 20.92
C ASN A 228 -5.62 -3.78 20.37
N PRO A 229 -6.15 -2.71 21.01
CA PRO A 229 -6.03 -1.34 20.51
C PRO A 229 -4.59 -0.79 20.63
N ASN A 230 -3.71 -1.46 21.38
CA ASN A 230 -2.32 -1.04 21.54
C ASN A 230 -1.37 -2.25 21.46
N PRO A 231 -1.25 -2.86 20.28
CA PRO A 231 -0.53 -4.12 20.12
C PRO A 231 0.99 -4.00 20.23
N PHE A 232 1.51 -2.77 20.31
CA PHE A 232 2.93 -2.45 20.34
C PHE A 232 3.38 -1.78 21.65
N HIS A 233 2.47 -1.54 22.60
CA HIS A 233 2.88 -1.13 23.93
C HIS A 233 3.45 -2.34 24.67
N LEU A 234 4.76 -2.31 24.91
CA LEU A 234 5.40 -3.17 25.89
C LEU A 234 5.01 -2.67 27.28
N ASP A 235 4.75 -3.61 28.20
CA ASP A 235 4.69 -3.31 29.62
C ASP A 235 5.98 -2.57 30.02
N SER A 236 5.85 -1.44 30.70
CA SER A 236 6.95 -0.53 31.06
C SER A 236 8.03 -1.17 31.94
N SER A 237 7.85 -2.43 32.33
CA SER A 237 8.77 -3.26 33.10
C SER A 237 9.92 -3.86 32.28
N LEU A 238 9.90 -3.79 30.93
CA LEU A 238 10.86 -4.48 30.05
C LEU A 238 11.77 -3.56 29.21
N ILE A 239 11.71 -2.24 29.37
CA ILE A 239 12.54 -1.30 28.59
C ILE A 239 13.84 -1.00 29.35
N ASN A 240 14.87 -1.79 29.08
CA ASN A 240 16.27 -1.49 29.42
C ASN A 240 17.17 -1.76 28.20
N ASP A 241 16.74 -1.40 27.00
CA ASP A 241 17.61 -1.40 25.81
C ASP A 241 17.87 0.05 25.33
N PRO A 242 19.09 0.59 25.48
CA PRO A 242 19.43 1.96 25.13
C PRO A 242 19.47 2.27 23.63
N SER A 243 19.23 1.30 22.73
CA SER A 243 19.39 1.53 21.28
C SER A 243 18.22 2.25 20.59
N ASP A 244 17.10 2.51 21.28
CA ASP A 244 15.86 3.03 20.68
C ASP A 244 15.79 4.58 20.56
N THR A 245 16.85 5.31 20.94
CA THR A 245 16.90 6.77 20.85
C THR A 245 17.70 7.26 19.65
N LEU A 246 17.21 7.07 18.42
CA LEU A 246 17.82 7.66 17.22
C LEU A 246 16.99 8.77 16.53
N PHE A 247 15.82 9.13 17.06
CA PHE A 247 15.12 10.34 16.64
C PHE A 247 14.70 11.16 17.86
N GLY A 248 15.66 11.96 18.32
CA GLY A 248 15.44 13.01 19.31
C GLY A 248 14.35 13.98 18.84
N LYS A 249 13.44 14.27 19.77
CA LYS A 249 12.43 15.32 19.68
C LYS A 249 13.10 16.65 19.33
N THR A 250 12.81 17.20 18.15
CA THR A 250 12.90 18.65 17.94
C THR A 250 11.48 19.18 17.97
N ARG A 251 11.04 19.61 19.16
CA ARG A 251 9.90 20.51 19.33
C ARG A 251 10.40 21.93 18.97
N ALA A 252 9.66 22.60 18.11
CA ALA A 252 9.51 24.06 18.11
C ALA A 252 8.02 24.33 18.29
#